data_AF-A0A8H7BBX0-F1
#
_entry.id   AF-A0A8H7BBX0-F1
#
_cell.length_a   1.000
_cell.length_b   1.000
_cell.length_c   1.000
_cell.angle_alpha   90.00
_cell.angle_beta   90.00
_cell.angle_gamma   90.00
#
_symmetry.space_group_name_H-M   'P 1'
#
loop_
_entity.id
_entity.type
_entity.pdbx_description
1 polymer ?
#
loop_
_entity_poly.entity_id
_entity_poly.type
_entity_poly.pdbx_seq_one_letter_code
_entity_poly.pdbx_strand_id
1 'polypeptide(L)'
;MDSLPAPFTIEINGSPIAKVDANAEDRTHAKTGKEAAVFELKDSRLQCNGHILGRSLVEDRSFLPKQVWWFKADTDMPVQKVTASQDGDSYQLKFANAALMAEDDGVFADLLGDRPSTVVVKLQS
;
A
#
# COMPACT_ATOMS: atom_id res chain seq x y z
N MET A 1 -3.99 2.40 14.31
CA MET A 1 -3.87 0.94 14.49
C MET A 1 -2.71 0.45 13.64
N ASP A 2 -1.98 -0.54 14.12
CA ASP A 2 -0.80 -1.15 13.47
C ASP A 2 -1.08 -2.58 12.94
N SER A 3 -2.28 -3.11 13.20
CA SER A 3 -2.76 -4.38 12.66
C SER A 3 -4.26 -4.31 12.34
N LEU A 4 -4.75 -5.19 11.48
CA LEU A 4 -6.19 -5.39 11.16
C LEU A 4 -6.63 -6.83 11.49
N PRO A 5 -7.93 -7.06 11.79
CA PRO A 5 -8.39 -8.33 12.37
C PRO A 5 -8.49 -9.50 11.39
N ALA A 6 -8.44 -9.24 10.08
CA ALA A 6 -8.55 -10.25 9.04
C ALA A 6 -7.73 -9.83 7.81
N PRO A 7 -7.35 -10.78 6.93
CA PRO A 7 -6.79 -10.45 5.62
C PRO A 7 -7.73 -9.59 4.79
N PHE A 8 -7.22 -8.80 3.86
CA PHE A 8 -8.05 -7.86 3.07
C PHE A 8 -7.45 -7.55 1.71
N THR A 9 -8.27 -7.04 0.78
CA THR A 9 -7.79 -6.42 -0.46
C THR A 9 -7.90 -4.90 -0.36
N ILE A 10 -7.12 -4.19 -1.18
CA ILE A 10 -7.16 -2.73 -1.30
C ILE A 10 -7.53 -2.40 -2.75
N GLU A 11 -8.54 -1.56 -2.92
CA GLU A 11 -8.90 -0.97 -4.21
C GLU A 11 -8.68 0.54 -4.20
N ILE A 12 -8.17 1.07 -5.31
CA ILE A 12 -8.04 2.50 -5.58
C ILE A 12 -8.89 2.80 -6.81
N ASN A 13 -9.91 3.64 -6.64
CA ASN A 13 -10.89 3.97 -7.68
C ASN A 13 -11.52 2.70 -8.30
N GLY A 14 -11.80 1.70 -7.46
CA GLY A 14 -12.39 0.42 -7.87
C GLY A 14 -11.42 -0.58 -8.51
N SER A 15 -10.16 -0.20 -8.74
CA SER A 15 -9.13 -1.10 -9.27
C SER A 15 -8.28 -1.67 -8.13
N PRO A 16 -8.12 -2.99 -8.00
CA PRO A 16 -7.36 -3.55 -6.89
C PRO A 16 -5.86 -3.37 -7.09
N ILE A 17 -5.13 -3.20 -6.00
CA ILE A 17 -3.66 -3.29 -6.04
C ILE A 17 -3.29 -4.72 -6.42
N ALA A 18 -2.54 -4.86 -7.50
CA ALA A 18 -2.15 -6.16 -8.04
C ALA A 18 -1.11 -6.82 -7.14
N LYS A 19 -1.18 -8.15 -7.01
CA LYS A 19 -0.11 -8.93 -6.39
C LYS A 19 1.20 -8.77 -7.18
N VAL A 20 2.30 -8.93 -6.49
CA VAL A 20 3.64 -9.00 -7.09
C VAL A 20 4.02 -10.44 -7.39
N ASP A 21 4.79 -10.65 -8.45
CA ASP A 21 5.36 -11.97 -8.76
C ASP A 21 6.32 -12.40 -7.65
N ALA A 22 6.30 -13.69 -7.30
CA ALA A 22 7.17 -14.24 -6.26
C ALA A 22 8.68 -14.09 -6.56
N ASN A 23 9.02 -13.96 -7.85
CA ASN A 23 10.39 -13.79 -8.34
C ASN A 23 10.70 -12.34 -8.74
N ALA A 24 9.87 -11.38 -8.32
CA ALA A 24 10.12 -9.98 -8.63
C ALA A 24 11.44 -9.48 -8.03
N GLU A 25 11.96 -8.42 -8.63
CA GLU A 25 13.13 -7.71 -8.09
C GLU A 25 12.84 -7.22 -6.67
N ASP A 26 13.89 -7.04 -5.88
CA ASP A 26 13.81 -6.67 -4.46
C ASP A 26 12.96 -5.42 -4.19
N ARG A 27 12.84 -4.55 -5.20
CA ARG A 27 11.96 -3.38 -5.19
C ARG A 27 11.24 -3.23 -6.53
N THR A 28 9.93 -3.47 -6.53
CA THR A 28 9.09 -3.37 -7.74
C THR A 28 7.98 -2.32 -7.54
N HIS A 29 7.79 -1.40 -8.48
CA HIS A 29 6.75 -0.37 -8.35
C HIS A 29 5.37 -1.03 -8.33
N ALA A 30 4.59 -0.78 -7.30
CA ALA A 30 3.27 -1.35 -7.18
C ALA A 30 2.31 -0.76 -8.22
N LYS A 31 1.43 -1.63 -8.71
CA LYS A 31 0.45 -1.28 -9.73
C LYS A 31 -0.94 -1.75 -9.34
N THR A 32 -1.96 -1.10 -9.89
CA THR A 32 -3.30 -1.68 -9.96
C THR A 32 -3.34 -2.76 -11.05
N GLY A 33 -4.26 -3.71 -10.93
CA GLY A 33 -4.39 -4.78 -11.94
C GLY A 33 -5.57 -5.71 -11.67
N LYS A 34 -5.63 -6.84 -12.37
CA LYS A 34 -6.76 -7.80 -12.28
C LYS A 34 -6.66 -8.76 -11.10
N GLU A 35 -5.44 -9.15 -10.75
CA GLU A 35 -5.19 -10.15 -9.69
C GLU A 35 -4.88 -9.43 -8.38
N ALA A 36 -5.91 -9.25 -7.55
CA ALA A 36 -5.81 -8.52 -6.29
C ALA A 36 -4.81 -9.18 -5.32
N ALA A 37 -3.95 -8.37 -4.72
CA ALA A 37 -3.17 -8.78 -3.56
C ALA A 37 -4.07 -8.93 -2.33
N VAL A 38 -3.89 -10.02 -1.60
CA VAL A 38 -4.52 -10.24 -0.29
C VAL A 38 -3.49 -9.92 0.78
N PHE A 39 -3.78 -8.89 1.56
CA PHE A 39 -2.89 -8.31 2.53
C PHE A 39 -3.22 -8.73 3.94
N GLU A 40 -2.18 -8.78 4.76
CA GLU A 40 -2.27 -8.70 6.22
C GLU A 40 -1.56 -7.42 6.67
N LEU A 41 -2.16 -6.67 7.60
CA LEU A 41 -1.45 -5.59 8.29
C LEU A 41 -1.03 -6.12 9.65
N LYS A 42 0.28 -6.17 9.90
CA LYS A 42 0.87 -6.61 11.16
C LYS A 42 2.07 -5.75 11.51
N ASP A 43 2.13 -5.24 12.74
CA ASP A 43 3.23 -4.39 13.23
C ASP A 43 3.55 -3.19 12.31
N SER A 44 2.51 -2.56 11.75
CA SER A 44 2.60 -1.48 10.75
C SER A 44 3.31 -1.85 9.45
N ARG A 45 3.38 -3.16 9.14
CA ARG A 45 3.85 -3.72 7.86
C ARG A 45 2.67 -4.33 7.12
N LEU A 46 2.42 -3.82 5.93
CA LEU A 46 1.40 -4.31 5.02
C LEU A 46 2.01 -5.43 4.16
N GLN A 47 1.65 -6.68 4.43
CA GLN A 47 2.33 -7.87 3.93
C GLN A 47 1.45 -8.65 2.96
N CYS A 48 2.05 -9.26 1.94
CA CYS A 48 1.39 -10.18 1.01
C CYS A 48 2.44 -11.14 0.43
N ASN A 49 2.27 -12.46 0.58
CA ASN A 49 3.12 -13.50 -0.04
C ASN A 49 4.64 -13.24 0.08
N GLY A 50 5.14 -13.02 1.30
CA GLY A 50 6.57 -12.78 1.53
C GLY A 50 7.08 -11.41 1.03
N HIS A 51 6.18 -10.48 0.71
CA HIS A 51 6.49 -9.11 0.33
C HIS A 51 5.80 -8.11 1.25
N ILE A 52 6.38 -6.92 1.35
CA ILE A 52 5.85 -5.76 2.08
C ILE A 52 5.50 -4.69 1.04
N LEU A 53 4.29 -4.13 1.13
CA LEU A 53 3.89 -2.96 0.36
C LEU A 53 4.08 -1.69 1.21
N GLY A 54 4.85 -0.72 0.71
CA GLY A 54 5.10 0.50 1.46
C GLY A 54 5.89 1.56 0.70
N ARG A 55 6.28 2.62 1.41
CA ARG A 55 7.18 3.64 0.90
C ARG A 55 8.60 3.41 1.40
N SER A 56 9.58 3.77 0.58
CA SER A 56 10.98 3.84 1.03
C SER A 56 11.12 4.90 2.13
N LEU A 57 11.93 4.67 3.16
CA LEU A 57 12.27 5.69 4.15
C LEU A 57 13.12 6.81 3.53
N VAL A 58 13.92 6.48 2.51
CA VAL A 58 14.76 7.42 1.78
C VAL A 58 14.07 7.78 0.46
N GLU A 59 13.61 9.03 0.37
CA GLU A 59 12.92 9.61 -0.79
C GLU A 59 13.48 11.02 -1.03
N ASP A 60 13.24 11.57 -2.23
CA ASP A 60 13.48 13.00 -2.46
C ASP A 60 12.59 13.87 -1.56
N ARG A 61 12.98 15.14 -1.38
CA ARG A 61 12.28 16.09 -0.50
C ARG A 61 11.11 16.82 -1.18
N SER A 62 10.72 16.45 -2.40
CA SER A 62 9.55 17.05 -3.05
C SER A 62 8.26 16.57 -2.41
N PHE A 63 7.20 17.37 -2.50
CA PHE A 63 5.85 16.97 -2.11
C PHE A 63 5.07 16.28 -3.24
N LEU A 64 5.74 15.94 -4.36
CA LEU A 64 5.10 15.16 -5.42
C LEU A 64 4.68 13.78 -4.90
N PRO A 65 3.63 13.17 -5.49
CA PRO A 65 3.22 11.81 -5.15
C PRO A 65 4.39 10.84 -5.11
N LYS A 66 4.45 10.04 -4.06
CA LYS A 66 5.57 9.11 -3.84
C LYS A 66 5.18 7.71 -4.28
N GLN A 67 6.06 7.06 -5.04
CA GLN A 67 5.84 5.69 -5.47
C GLN A 67 5.70 4.77 -4.26
N VAL A 68 4.71 3.88 -4.33
CA VAL A 68 4.55 2.78 -3.37
C VAL A 68 5.16 1.53 -3.99
N TRP A 69 5.99 0.84 -3.23
CA TRP A 69 6.79 -0.26 -3.73
C TRP A 69 6.42 -1.55 -3.04
N TRP A 70 6.52 -2.64 -3.79
CA TRP A 70 6.71 -3.96 -3.26
C TRP A 70 8.18 -4.14 -2.88
N PHE A 71 8.41 -4.58 -1.66
CA PHE A 71 9.71 -4.99 -1.14
C PHE A 71 9.65 -6.46 -0.75
N LYS A 72 10.75 -7.22 -0.92
CA LYS A 72 10.84 -8.53 -0.27
C LYS A 72 10.80 -8.39 1.25
N ALA A 73 10.25 -9.37 1.95
CA ALA A 73 10.10 -9.30 3.41
C ALA A 73 11.45 -9.26 4.16
N ASP A 74 12.51 -9.80 3.57
CA ASP A 74 13.88 -9.80 4.09
C ASP A 74 14.73 -8.64 3.55
N THR A 75 14.11 -7.62 2.95
CA THR A 75 14.83 -6.45 2.44
C THR A 75 15.62 -5.75 3.54
N ASP A 76 16.84 -5.30 3.20
CA ASP A 76 17.64 -4.38 4.03
C ASP A 76 17.19 -2.91 3.87
N MET A 77 16.36 -2.63 2.87
CA MET A 77 15.85 -1.29 2.62
C MET A 77 14.87 -0.86 3.72
N PRO A 78 15.09 0.29 4.37
CA PRO A 78 14.17 0.77 5.38
C PRO A 78 12.83 1.16 4.75
N VAL A 79 11.75 0.50 5.19
CA VAL A 79 10.37 0.77 4.72
C VAL A 79 9.60 1.58 5.77
N GLN A 80 8.89 2.62 5.32
CA GLN A 80 8.03 3.44 6.19
C GLN A 80 6.82 2.63 6.71
N LYS A 81 6.25 3.10 7.83
CA LYS A 81 5.09 2.44 8.46
C LYS A 81 3.81 2.69 7.67
N VAL A 82 2.95 1.68 7.63
CA VAL A 82 1.54 1.80 7.21
C VAL A 82 0.68 1.77 8.46
N THR A 83 -0.22 2.74 8.60
CA THR A 83 -1.15 2.81 9.72
C THR A 83 -2.58 2.68 9.23
N ALA A 84 -3.41 2.01 10.01
CA ALA A 84 -4.85 1.93 9.79
C ALA A 84 -5.60 2.80 10.80
N SER A 85 -6.70 3.41 10.38
CA SER A 85 -7.69 4.01 11.26
C SER A 85 -9.08 3.53 10.86
N GLN A 86 -9.92 3.25 11.84
CA GLN A 86 -11.31 2.90 11.59
C GLN A 86 -12.14 4.18 11.44
N ASP A 87 -12.98 4.24 10.42
CA ASP A 87 -13.91 5.32 10.13
C ASP A 87 -15.30 4.71 9.87
N GLY A 88 -16.15 4.75 10.90
CA GLY A 88 -17.39 3.98 10.94
C GLY A 88 -17.13 2.48 10.76
N ASP A 89 -17.75 1.90 9.72
CA ASP A 89 -17.61 0.48 9.35
C ASP A 89 -16.47 0.22 8.36
N SER A 90 -15.69 1.25 8.02
CA SER A 90 -14.60 1.18 7.03
C SER A 90 -13.23 1.35 7.68
N TYR A 91 -12.18 0.88 6.99
CA TYR A 91 -10.79 1.13 7.37
C TYR A 91 -10.13 2.04 6.34
N GLN A 92 -9.42 3.05 6.84
CA GLN A 92 -8.54 3.89 6.05
C GLN A 92 -7.08 3.49 6.32
N LEU A 93 -6.29 3.38 5.26
CA LEU A 93 -4.84 3.15 5.35
C LEU A 93 -4.09 4.43 5.02
N LYS A 94 -3.02 4.70 5.78
CA LYS A 94 -2.10 5.81 5.54
C LYS A 94 -0.67 5.29 5.38
N PHE A 95 -0.03 5.74 4.31
CA PHE A 95 1.35 5.40 3.96
C PHE A 95 2.26 6.55 4.39
N ALA A 96 2.68 6.51 5.65
CA ALA A 96 3.30 7.63 6.35
C ALA A 96 2.50 8.93 6.19
N ASN A 97 1.28 8.91 6.74
CA ASN A 97 0.28 9.98 6.75
C ASN A 97 -0.33 10.37 5.39
N ALA A 98 0.15 9.83 4.28
CA ALA A 98 -0.42 10.06 2.96
C ALA A 98 -1.49 9.02 2.58
N ALA A 99 -2.52 9.45 1.84
CA ALA A 99 -3.50 8.54 1.23
C ALA A 99 -2.95 7.93 -0.05
N LEU A 100 -3.51 6.80 -0.47
CA LEU A 100 -3.14 6.21 -1.76
C LEU A 100 -3.89 6.88 -2.92
N MET A 101 -3.23 6.91 -4.07
CA MET A 101 -3.78 7.26 -5.36
C MET A 101 -3.23 6.33 -6.44
N ALA A 102 -3.86 6.33 -7.62
CA ALA A 102 -3.38 5.61 -8.79
C ALA A 102 -3.29 6.55 -10.00
N GLU A 103 -2.23 6.41 -10.79
CA GLU A 103 -1.96 7.17 -12.02
C GLU A 103 -1.21 6.25 -13.00
N ASP A 104 -1.70 6.12 -14.24
CA ASP A 104 -1.16 5.22 -15.27
C ASP A 104 -0.86 3.78 -14.75
N ASP A 105 -1.84 3.20 -14.06
CA ASP A 105 -1.77 1.93 -13.32
C ASP A 105 -0.75 1.88 -12.17
N GLY A 106 0.10 2.90 -11.98
CA GLY A 106 1.03 3.00 -10.87
C GLY A 106 0.33 3.40 -9.58
N VAL A 107 0.76 2.80 -8.46
CA VAL A 107 0.27 3.17 -7.12
C VAL A 107 1.23 4.18 -6.49
N PHE A 108 0.66 5.26 -5.96
CA PHE A 108 1.39 6.33 -5.31
C PHE A 108 0.72 6.72 -3.98
N ALA A 109 1.48 7.42 -3.14
CA ALA A 109 0.99 8.10 -1.96
C ALA A 109 0.92 9.61 -2.24
N ASP A 110 -0.28 10.17 -2.14
CA ASP A 110 -0.53 11.60 -2.30
C ASP A 110 -0.13 12.35 -1.03
N LEU A 111 1.01 13.06 -1.09
CA LEU A 111 1.55 13.80 0.05
C LEU A 111 0.82 15.12 0.30
N LEU A 112 0.24 15.74 -0.74
CA LEU A 112 -0.44 17.03 -0.64
C LEU A 112 -1.93 16.88 -0.35
N GLY A 113 -2.52 15.73 -0.70
CA GLY A 113 -3.96 15.50 -0.60
C GLY A 113 -4.76 16.21 -1.70
N ASP A 114 -4.10 16.69 -2.75
CA ASP A 114 -4.71 17.42 -3.87
C ASP A 114 -5.10 16.50 -5.05
N ARG A 115 -4.80 15.21 -4.95
CA ARG A 115 -5.17 14.15 -5.90
C ARG A 115 -5.99 13.06 -5.21
N PRO A 116 -7.16 13.40 -4.64
CA PRO A 116 -7.95 12.44 -3.87
C PRO A 116 -8.38 11.26 -4.74
N SER A 117 -8.27 10.07 -4.17
CA SER A 117 -8.78 8.82 -4.75
C SER A 117 -9.66 8.10 -3.75
N THR A 118 -10.63 7.35 -4.26
CA THR A 118 -11.47 6.48 -3.41
C THR A 118 -10.68 5.22 -3.09
N VAL A 119 -10.24 5.08 -1.84
CA VAL A 119 -9.53 3.89 -1.36
C VAL A 119 -10.47 3.05 -0.52
N VAL A 120 -10.62 1.78 -0.88
CA VAL A 120 -11.51 0.84 -0.18
C VAL A 120 -10.71 -0.34 0.33
N VAL A 121 -10.82 -0.62 1.62
CA VAL A 121 -10.29 -1.83 2.27
C VAL A 121 -11.42 -2.85 2.38
N LYS A 122 -11.27 -4.03 1.78
CA LYS A 122 -12.27 -5.10 1.81
C LYS A 122 -11.73 -6.29 2.59
N LEU A 123 -12.18 -6.44 3.84
CA LEU A 123 -11.86 -7.62 4.64
C LEU A 123 -12.32 -8.90 3.92
N GLN A 124 -11.46 -9.91 3.91
CA GLN A 124 -11.77 -11.24 3.42
C GLN A 124 -12.37 -12.05 4.57
N SER A 125 -13.53 -12.65 4.30
CA SER A 125 -14.26 -13.54 5.21
C SER A 125 -13.85 -15.00 5.05
#